data_AF-A0A532AM46-F1
#
_entry.id   AF-A0A532AM46-F1
#
_cell.length_a   1.000
_cell.length_b   1.000
_cell.length_c   1.000
_cell.angle_alpha   90.00
_cell.angle_beta   90.00
_cell.angle_gamma   90.00
#
_symmetry.space_group_name_H-M   'P 1'
#
loop_
_entity.id
_entity.type
_entity.pdbx_description
1 polymer ?
#
loop_
_entity_poly.entity_id
_entity_poly.type
_entity_poly.pdbx_seq_one_letter_code
_entity_poly.pdbx_strand_id
1 'polypeptide(L)'
;MRKPRHTQKLLLDIIYDAINTAPNALARIALYVAQDPEAVLALSIADLARNTATGSASIVRFCRTLGLSGFREFKIALSGEIERRKLSGELAERAPSEAVD
;
A
#
# COMPACT_ATOMS: atom_id res chain seq x y z
N MET A 1 -20.77 14.70 21.13
CA MET A 1 -19.65 13.72 21.23
C MET A 1 -19.45 13.01 19.90
N ARG A 2 -18.38 13.31 19.15
CA ARG A 2 -18.00 12.49 17.99
C ARG A 2 -17.37 11.21 18.53
N LYS A 3 -17.92 10.04 18.22
CA LYS A 3 -17.27 8.75 18.51
C LYS A 3 -15.86 8.78 17.90
N PRO A 4 -14.83 8.21 18.56
CA PRO A 4 -13.54 8.04 17.91
C PRO A 4 -13.79 7.25 16.63
N ARG A 5 -13.50 7.86 15.47
CA ARG A 5 -13.47 7.12 14.21
C ARG A 5 -12.46 6.01 14.46
N HIS A 6 -12.89 4.75 14.46
CA HIS A 6 -11.96 3.65 14.24
C HIS A 6 -11.17 4.06 13.00
N THR A 7 -9.93 4.47 13.21
CA THR A 7 -9.10 5.00 12.14
C THR A 7 -8.68 3.76 11.38
N GLN A 8 -9.51 3.36 10.42
CA GLN A 8 -9.18 2.29 9.49
C GLN A 8 -7.81 2.68 8.91
N LYS A 9 -6.78 1.89 9.23
CA LYS A 9 -5.46 2.10 8.66
C LYS A 9 -5.58 1.98 7.15
N LEU A 10 -4.98 2.92 6.43
CA LEU A 10 -4.93 2.85 4.98
C LEU A 10 -3.97 1.72 4.58
N LEU A 11 -4.18 1.13 3.41
CA LEU A 11 -3.43 -0.04 2.96
C LEU A 11 -1.91 0.21 2.97
N LEU A 12 -1.48 1.38 2.49
CA LEU A 12 -0.06 1.73 2.49
C LEU A 12 0.50 1.92 3.90
N ASP A 13 -0.28 2.39 4.87
CA ASP A 13 0.18 2.49 6.27
C ASP A 13 0.47 1.10 6.85
N ILE A 14 -0.40 0.13 6.57
CA ILE A 14 -0.22 -1.27 6.98
C ILE A 14 1.05 -1.85 6.32
N ILE A 15 1.29 -1.51 5.04
CA ILE A 15 2.50 -1.93 4.31
C ILE A 15 3.76 -1.32 4.93
N TYR A 16 3.75 -0.04 5.31
CA TYR A 16 4.87 0.61 5.98
C TYR A 16 5.18 -0.07 7.33
N ASP A 17 4.16 -0.38 8.13
CA ASP A 17 4.36 -1.08 9.40
C ASP A 17 4.95 -2.49 9.21
N ALA A 18 4.55 -3.18 8.14
CA ALA A 18 5.00 -4.52 7.84
C ALA A 18 6.51 -4.61 7.57
N ILE A 19 7.16 -3.49 7.17
CA ILE A 19 8.62 -3.43 6.95
C ILE A 19 9.38 -3.83 8.22
N ASN A 20 8.91 -3.40 9.39
CA ASN A 20 9.61 -3.61 10.67
C ASN A 20 8.99 -4.71 11.53
N THR A 21 7.81 -5.21 11.18
CA THR A 21 7.04 -6.13 12.02
C THR A 21 6.86 -7.51 11.40
N ALA A 22 6.96 -7.63 10.08
CA ALA A 22 6.75 -8.90 9.40
C ALA A 22 8.02 -9.77 9.39
N PRO A 23 7.89 -11.11 9.25
CA PRO A 23 9.02 -11.98 8.99
C PRO A 23 9.83 -11.54 7.77
N ASN A 24 11.13 -11.83 7.77
CA ASN A 24 12.11 -11.28 6.83
C ASN A 24 11.67 -11.30 5.34
N ALA A 25 11.07 -12.39 4.86
CA ALA A 25 10.58 -12.47 3.49
C ALA A 25 9.40 -11.53 3.19
N LEU A 26 8.47 -11.34 4.13
CA LEU A 26 7.31 -10.45 3.98
C LEU A 26 7.73 -8.99 4.14
N ALA A 27 8.66 -8.70 5.05
CA ALA A 27 9.25 -7.37 5.20
C ALA A 27 9.94 -6.89 3.92
N ARG A 28 10.66 -7.77 3.20
CA ARG A 28 11.24 -7.44 1.88
C ARG A 28 10.18 -7.09 0.83
N ILE A 29 9.06 -7.81 0.82
CA ILE A 29 7.94 -7.51 -0.09
C ILE A 29 7.34 -6.15 0.28
N ALA A 30 7.09 -5.89 1.56
CA ALA A 30 6.58 -4.63 2.05
C ALA A 30 7.48 -3.45 1.66
N LEU A 31 8.80 -3.60 1.86
CA LEU A 31 9.79 -2.58 1.51
C LEU A 31 9.77 -2.28 0.01
N TYR A 32 9.76 -3.32 -0.84
CA TYR A 32 9.72 -3.13 -2.29
C TYR A 32 8.44 -2.39 -2.72
N VAL A 33 7.29 -2.77 -2.16
CA VAL A 33 6.02 -2.11 -2.47
C VAL A 33 6.01 -0.66 -1.99
N ALA A 34 6.58 -0.38 -0.83
CA ALA A 34 6.62 0.97 -0.26
C ALA A 34 7.53 1.94 -1.04
N GLN A 35 8.57 1.43 -1.72
CA GLN A 35 9.47 2.25 -2.53
C GLN A 35 8.77 2.85 -3.75
N ASP A 36 8.00 2.04 -4.47
CA ASP A 36 7.24 2.49 -5.63
C ASP A 36 5.96 1.64 -5.79
N PRO A 37 4.85 2.06 -5.14
CA PRO A 37 3.57 1.37 -5.24
C PRO A 37 3.01 1.29 -6.67
N GLU A 38 3.30 2.28 -7.52
CA GLU A 38 2.78 2.34 -8.88
C GLU A 38 3.48 1.32 -9.79
N ALA A 39 4.81 1.21 -9.69
CA ALA A 39 5.58 0.22 -10.44
C ALA A 39 5.09 -1.22 -10.18
N VAL A 40 4.63 -1.51 -8.95
CA VAL A 40 4.11 -2.84 -8.60
C VAL A 40 2.86 -3.23 -9.40
N LEU A 41 2.04 -2.26 -9.82
CA LEU A 41 0.80 -2.53 -10.57
C LEU A 41 1.08 -3.17 -11.94
N ALA A 42 2.23 -2.84 -12.54
CA ALA A 42 2.69 -3.37 -13.82
C ALA A 42 3.31 -4.77 -13.72
N LEU A 43 3.65 -5.24 -12.52
CA LEU A 43 4.32 -6.52 -12.34
C LEU A 43 3.35 -7.72 -12.36
N SER A 44 3.86 -8.86 -12.82
CA SER A 44 3.27 -10.16 -12.49
C SER A 44 3.71 -10.61 -11.10
N ILE A 45 3.01 -11.60 -10.54
CA ILE A 45 3.40 -12.19 -9.24
C ILE A 45 4.80 -12.80 -9.28
N ALA A 46 5.19 -13.36 -10.44
CA ALA A 46 6.50 -13.95 -10.64
C ALA A 46 7.59 -12.88 -10.69
N ASP A 47 7.31 -11.71 -11.29
CA ASP A 47 8.27 -10.60 -11.33
C ASP A 47 8.47 -10.02 -9.95
N LEU A 48 7.39 -9.78 -9.20
CA LEU A 48 7.48 -9.30 -7.83
C LEU A 48 8.22 -10.29 -6.92
N ALA A 49 8.00 -11.60 -7.10
CA ALA A 49 8.74 -12.64 -6.39
C ALA A 49 10.25 -12.55 -6.68
N ARG A 50 10.64 -12.42 -7.95
CA ARG A 50 12.07 -12.26 -8.33
C ARG A 50 12.67 -10.99 -7.74
N ASN A 51 11.99 -9.85 -7.88
CA ASN A 51 12.50 -8.55 -7.43
C ASN A 51 12.64 -8.46 -5.90
N THR A 52 11.90 -9.28 -5.16
CA THR A 52 11.95 -9.34 -3.68
C THR A 52 12.82 -10.48 -3.15
N ALA A 53 13.44 -11.27 -4.03
CA ALA A 53 14.13 -12.51 -3.69
C ALA A 53 13.24 -13.42 -2.80
N THR A 54 12.00 -13.65 -3.27
CA THR A 54 11.02 -14.53 -2.64
C THR A 54 10.37 -15.46 -3.68
N GLY A 55 9.48 -16.36 -3.23
CA GLY A 55 8.64 -17.14 -4.14
C GLY A 55 7.21 -16.61 -4.20
N SER A 56 6.46 -16.96 -5.26
CA SER A 56 5.06 -16.55 -5.43
C SER A 56 4.16 -16.89 -4.24
N ALA A 57 4.44 -18.00 -3.53
CA ALA A 57 3.73 -18.37 -2.30
C ALA A 57 3.94 -17.33 -1.17
N SER A 58 5.12 -16.72 -1.07
CA SER A 58 5.38 -15.63 -0.13
C SER A 58 4.59 -14.38 -0.50
N ILE A 59 4.47 -14.05 -1.79
CA ILE A 59 3.64 -12.93 -2.25
C ILE A 59 2.17 -13.16 -1.89
N VAL A 60 1.63 -14.36 -2.12
CA VAL A 60 0.26 -14.69 -1.73
C VAL A 60 0.08 -14.61 -0.21
N ARG A 61 1.03 -15.11 0.58
CA ARG A 61 0.99 -14.97 2.04
C ARG A 61 0.99 -13.51 2.48
N PHE A 62 1.83 -12.67 1.87
CA PHE A 62 1.84 -11.24 2.13
C PHE A 62 0.48 -10.58 1.82
N CYS A 63 -0.16 -10.92 0.69
CA CYS A 63 -1.50 -10.42 0.39
C CYS A 63 -2.52 -10.80 1.49
N ARG A 64 -2.45 -12.04 1.97
CA ARG A 64 -3.34 -12.55 3.02
C ARG A 64 -3.13 -11.88 4.37
N THR A 65 -1.90 -11.49 4.71
CA THR A 65 -1.64 -10.70 5.94
C THR A 65 -2.29 -9.31 5.89
N LEU A 66 -2.61 -8.82 4.70
CA LEU A 66 -3.34 -7.56 4.48
C LEU A 66 -4.86 -7.75 4.40
N GLY A 67 -5.36 -8.98 4.64
CA GLY A 67 -6.78 -9.32 4.52
C GLY A 67 -7.26 -9.58 3.09
N LEU A 68 -6.34 -9.74 2.13
CA LEU A 68 -6.66 -9.91 0.71
C LEU A 68 -6.47 -11.37 0.27
N SER A 69 -7.35 -11.87 -0.60
CA SER A 69 -7.36 -13.25 -1.07
C SER A 69 -6.14 -13.64 -1.91
N GLY A 70 -5.51 -12.67 -2.58
CA GLY A 70 -4.30 -12.89 -3.39
C GLY A 70 -3.83 -11.68 -4.19
N PHE A 71 -2.90 -11.90 -5.11
CA PHE A 71 -2.17 -10.82 -5.80
C PHE A 71 -3.05 -9.93 -6.70
N ARG A 72 -4.08 -10.50 -7.34
CA ARG A 72 -5.02 -9.72 -8.15
C ARG A 72 -5.76 -8.69 -7.29
N GLU A 73 -6.33 -9.13 -6.18
CA GLU A 73 -7.05 -8.26 -5.24
C GLU A 73 -6.11 -7.22 -4.60
N PHE A 74 -4.88 -7.63 -4.28
CA PHE A 74 -3.83 -6.73 -3.85
C PHE A 74 -3.58 -5.58 -4.84
N LYS A 75 -3.46 -5.85 -6.15
CA LYS A 75 -3.28 -4.78 -7.14
C LYS A 75 -4.48 -3.83 -7.22
N ILE A 76 -5.70 -4.34 -7.10
CA ILE A 76 -6.92 -3.52 -7.07
C ILE A 76 -6.92 -2.61 -5.84
N ALA A 77 -6.64 -3.16 -4.66
CA ALA A 77 -6.60 -2.41 -3.41
C ALA A 77 -5.48 -1.36 -3.41
N LEU A 78 -4.30 -1.71 -3.94
CA LEU A 78 -3.14 -0.81 -4.07
C LEU A 78 -3.45 0.34 -5.03
N SER A 79 -4.04 0.07 -6.19
CA SER A 79 -4.46 1.11 -7.15
C SER A 79 -5.43 2.10 -6.51
N GLY A 80 -6.45 1.61 -5.77
CA GLY A 80 -7.40 2.48 -5.09
C GLY A 80 -6.77 3.32 -3.97
N GLU A 81 -5.75 2.77 -3.29
CA GLU A 81 -5.01 3.51 -2.26
C GLU A 81 -4.12 4.61 -2.85
N ILE A 82 -3.41 4.33 -3.95
CA ILE A 82 -2.61 5.33 -4.68
C ILE A 82 -3.49 6.50 -5.11
N GLU A 83 -4.65 6.21 -5.70
CA GLU A 83 -5.59 7.24 -6.16
C GLU A 83 -6.13 8.10 -5.01
N ARG A 84 -6.53 7.46 -3.88
CA ARG A 84 -6.95 8.20 -2.68
C ARG A 84 -5.86 9.14 -2.16
N ARG A 85 -4.58 8.71 -2.18
CA ARG A 85 -3.46 9.54 -1.74
C ARG A 85 -3.22 10.73 -2.66
N LYS A 86 -3.29 10.54 -3.98
CA LYS A 86 -3.21 11.64 -4.97
C LYS A 86 -4.28 12.69 -4.71
N LEU A 87 -5.54 12.27 -4.61
CA LEU A 87 -6.65 13.16 -4.31
C LEU A 87 -6.47 13.89 -2.97
N SER A 88 -5.97 13.22 -1.94
CA SER A 88 -5.70 13.86 -0.64
C SER A 88 -4.56 14.88 -0.69
N GLY A 89 -3.54 14.65 -1.53
CA GLY A 89 -2.46 15.60 -1.79
C GLY A 89 -2.95 16.81 -2.58
N GLU A 90 -3.73 16.59 -3.64
CA GLU A 90 -4.35 17.65 -4.44
C GLU A 90 -5.31 18.54 -3.63
N LEU A 91 -6.07 17.95 -2.69
CA LEU A 91 -6.92 18.68 -1.75
C LEU A 91 -6.10 19.53 -0.75
N ALA A 92 -4.92 19.06 -0.34
CA ALA A 92 -4.03 19.81 0.54
C ALA A 92 -3.35 20.98 -0.19
N GLU A 93 -3.02 20.81 -1.47
CA GLU A 93 -2.42 21.85 -2.32
C GLU A 93 -3.46 22.89 -2.80
N ARG A 94 -4.75 22.53 -2.93
CA ARG A 94 -5.84 23.44 -3.31
C ARG A 94 -6.46 24.21 -2.13
N ALA A 95 -5.99 24.04 -0.89
CA ALA A 95 -6.47 24.84 0.23
C ALA A 95 -6.03 26.32 0.04
N PRO A 96 -6.96 27.26 -0.12
CA PRO A 96 -6.66 28.53 -0.77
C PRO A 96 -5.93 29.53 0.13
N SER A 97 -4.88 30.13 -0.46
CA SER A 97 -4.43 31.50 -0.24
C SER A 97 -5.50 32.53 -0.68
N GLU A 98 -6.74 32.36 -0.22
CA GLU A 98 -7.82 33.35 -0.34
C GLU A 98 -8.07 33.96 1.05
N ALA A 99 -7.05 34.63 1.58
CA ALA A 99 -7.30 35.81 2.40
C ALA A 99 -7.11 37.00 1.45
N VAL A 100 -8.21 37.36 0.80
CA VAL A 100 -8.34 38.67 0.17
C VAL A 100 -8.23 39.74 1.26
N ASP A 101 -7.25 40.62 1.11
CA ASP A 101 -7.30 42.04 1.50
C ASP A 101 -6.36 42.82 0.57
#